data_AF-A0A4Q6BKJ0-F1
#
_entry.id   AF-A0A4Q6BKJ0-F1
#
_cell.length_a   1.000
_cell.length_b   1.000
_cell.length_c   1.000
_cell.angle_alpha   90.00
_cell.angle_beta   90.00
_cell.angle_gamma   90.00
#
_symmetry.space_group_name_H-M   'P 1'
#
loop_
_entity.id
_entity.type
_entity.pdbx_description
1 polymer ?
#
loop_
_entity_poly.entity_id
_entity_poly.type
_entity_poly.pdbx_seq_one_letter_code
_entity_poly.pdbx_strand_id
1 'polypeptide(L)'
;VCRGQVALNVIEDRFWVTFVKPDVSWSAKQTAHLSTLKGLLDMPAEAGSTTLGTDWIGFQKDHRRYAAKHATFFDQVTEGGKLAGPQLLWDGDGGTNTNAALTVFRHFDSATVVRGLVGVPPKTAWVIDYPLLERIHYLLVAGYDVFGNVSHQLVTRLYMDFLRMEGEAGFLSMIPIARRKPLVDSWYRGVGASPKAKIVTELTTYGGPPTGPFTTKTPELEVFASVRAKLGSAVSQTYSLDKVQNAPIKKELLRLEGFFGKPASFLPETSFVTVELGAGKRFNFTILRDSAHTNVDELFREDDRRVPAEDMLAVVPGFLGAYPNALFDLQAADLPAFVEAVTKLTDEATYRALRTRYGMLRSSPKFWEHSDHLAADRRADEPIYGGLFDFSRLEAH
;
A
#
# COMPACT_ATOMS: atom_id res chain seq x y z
N VAL A 1 12.09 0.68 5.36
CA VAL A 1 11.93 0.61 3.88
C VAL A 1 12.46 -0.74 3.43
N CYS A 2 11.60 -1.60 2.88
CA CYS A 2 12.04 -2.82 2.23
C CYS A 2 12.63 -2.47 0.85
N ARG A 3 13.72 -3.13 0.48
CA ARG A 3 14.39 -2.93 -0.82
C ARG A 3 14.59 -4.28 -1.51
N GLY A 4 14.34 -4.32 -2.82
CA GLY A 4 14.44 -5.53 -3.64
C GLY A 4 13.08 -6.06 -4.10
N GLN A 5 12.99 -6.37 -5.39
CA GLN A 5 11.74 -6.80 -6.03
C GLN A 5 11.15 -8.07 -5.40
N VAL A 6 11.98 -9.10 -5.13
CA VAL A 6 11.49 -10.37 -4.53
C VAL A 6 10.87 -10.15 -3.15
N ALA A 7 11.43 -9.22 -2.35
CA ALA A 7 10.89 -8.88 -1.04
C ALA A 7 9.54 -8.16 -1.13
N LEU A 8 9.33 -7.38 -2.20
CA LEU A 8 8.14 -6.57 -2.42
C LEU A 8 7.07 -7.23 -3.27
N ASN A 9 7.39 -8.32 -3.97
CA ASN A 9 6.45 -9.19 -4.70
C ASN A 9 5.47 -9.94 -3.78
N VAL A 10 5.17 -9.39 -2.60
CA VAL A 10 4.15 -9.85 -1.63
C VAL A 10 3.03 -8.84 -1.45
N ILE A 11 3.22 -7.58 -1.84
CA ILE A 11 2.24 -6.52 -1.60
C ILE A 11 1.71 -5.94 -2.91
N GLU A 12 0.49 -5.43 -2.85
CA GLU A 12 -0.08 -4.59 -3.90
C GLU A 12 0.68 -3.25 -3.97
N ASP A 13 0.60 -2.58 -5.13
CA ASP A 13 1.25 -1.29 -5.33
C ASP A 13 0.74 -0.21 -4.38
N ARG A 14 -0.51 -0.36 -3.92
CA ARG A 14 -1.12 0.53 -2.95
C ARG A 14 -2.15 -0.17 -2.08
N PHE A 15 -2.02 0.00 -0.77
CA PHE A 15 -3.01 -0.45 0.20
C PHE A 15 -3.00 0.43 1.45
N TRP A 16 -4.13 0.47 2.14
CA TRP A 16 -4.24 1.19 3.42
C TRP A 16 -3.93 0.26 4.57
N VAL A 17 -3.32 0.80 5.62
CA VAL A 17 -3.03 0.10 6.86
C VAL A 17 -3.68 0.86 8.01
N THR A 18 -4.43 0.12 8.83
CA THR A 18 -5.08 0.61 10.04
C THR A 18 -4.84 -0.37 11.18
N PHE A 19 -5.11 0.06 12.42
CA PHE A 19 -4.77 -0.72 13.61
C PHE A 19 -6.00 -0.96 14.48
N VAL A 20 -6.08 -2.12 15.12
CA VAL A 20 -7.06 -2.36 16.18
C VAL A 20 -6.67 -1.54 17.42
N LYS A 21 -7.66 -0.95 18.11
CA LYS A 21 -7.42 -0.15 19.31
C LYS A 21 -6.80 -0.97 20.45
N PRO A 22 -5.81 -0.43 21.18
CA PRO A 22 -5.12 -1.19 22.23
C PRO A 22 -6.03 -1.48 23.45
N ASP A 23 -7.06 -0.67 23.67
CA ASP A 23 -7.99 -0.70 24.79
C ASP A 23 -9.29 -1.48 24.49
N VAL A 24 -9.22 -2.51 23.64
CA VAL A 24 -10.34 -3.44 23.48
C VAL A 24 -10.69 -4.11 24.81
N SER A 25 -11.98 -4.34 25.05
CA SER A 25 -12.47 -4.92 26.32
C SER A 25 -11.96 -6.32 26.60
N TRP A 26 -11.38 -6.98 25.59
CA TRP A 26 -10.80 -8.32 25.68
C TRP A 26 -9.27 -8.36 25.68
N SER A 27 -8.57 -7.23 25.82
CA SER A 27 -7.10 -7.19 25.79
C SER A 27 -6.46 -8.17 26.77
N ALA A 28 -6.94 -8.23 28.02
CA ALA A 28 -6.47 -9.19 29.02
C ALA A 28 -6.71 -10.66 28.61
N LYS A 29 -7.87 -10.95 27.98
CA LYS A 29 -8.17 -12.29 27.45
C LYS A 29 -7.27 -12.63 26.27
N GLN A 30 -6.92 -11.66 25.44
CA GLN A 30 -6.01 -11.84 24.31
C GLN A 30 -4.60 -12.20 24.81
N THR A 31 -4.08 -11.49 25.81
CA THR A 31 -2.79 -11.82 26.44
C THR A 31 -2.76 -13.24 26.99
N ALA A 32 -3.80 -13.63 27.73
CA ALA A 32 -3.92 -14.99 28.26
C ALA A 32 -4.00 -16.02 27.11
N HIS A 33 -4.78 -15.75 26.06
CA HIS A 33 -4.88 -16.62 24.90
C HIS A 33 -3.53 -16.80 24.19
N LEU A 34 -2.82 -15.71 23.89
CA LEU A 34 -1.50 -15.74 23.23
C LEU A 34 -0.47 -16.54 24.01
N SER A 35 -0.51 -16.49 25.35
CA SER A 35 0.40 -17.29 26.19
C SER A 35 0.24 -18.80 25.95
N THR A 36 -0.97 -19.26 25.57
CA THR A 36 -1.24 -20.66 25.21
C THR A 36 -0.80 -21.02 23.80
N LEU A 37 -0.50 -20.02 22.96
CA LEU A 37 -0.11 -20.19 21.56
C LEU A 37 1.39 -20.05 21.32
N LYS A 38 2.20 -19.88 22.38
CA LYS A 38 3.63 -19.59 22.26
C LYS A 38 4.36 -20.51 21.25
N GLY A 39 4.15 -21.82 21.33
CA GLY A 39 4.79 -22.78 20.41
C GLY A 39 4.22 -22.83 18.99
N LEU A 40 3.30 -21.92 18.64
CA LEU A 40 2.80 -21.73 17.26
C LEU A 40 3.26 -20.40 16.66
N LEU A 41 3.99 -19.58 17.44
CA LEU A 41 4.42 -18.23 17.10
C LEU A 41 5.88 -18.15 16.68
N ASP A 42 6.57 -19.30 16.59
CA ASP A 42 7.94 -19.38 16.13
C ASP A 42 8.06 -18.77 14.71
N MET A 43 9.11 -17.99 14.50
CA MET A 43 9.34 -17.26 13.26
C MET A 43 10.70 -17.58 12.65
N PRO A 44 10.84 -17.54 11.32
CA PRO A 44 12.13 -17.75 10.63
C PRO A 44 13.25 -16.82 11.12
N ALA A 45 12.88 -15.62 11.56
CA ALA A 45 13.78 -14.62 12.11
C ALA A 45 14.52 -15.08 13.37
N GLU A 46 13.90 -15.94 14.19
CA GLU A 46 14.49 -16.45 15.43
C GLU A 46 15.66 -17.42 15.17
N ALA A 47 15.60 -18.17 14.06
CA ALA A 47 16.64 -19.13 13.66
C ALA A 47 17.79 -18.48 12.84
N GLY A 48 17.68 -17.18 12.51
CA GLY A 48 18.73 -16.43 11.80
C GLY A 48 19.17 -17.09 10.48
N SER A 49 20.48 -17.11 10.21
CA SER A 49 21.06 -17.75 9.02
C SER A 49 21.09 -19.29 9.06
N THR A 50 20.55 -19.94 10.09
CA THR A 50 20.49 -21.41 10.17
C THR A 50 19.19 -22.01 9.63
N THR A 51 18.21 -21.16 9.28
CA THR A 51 16.92 -21.58 8.72
C THR A 51 17.09 -22.32 7.40
N LEU A 52 16.58 -23.55 7.35
CA LEU A 52 16.54 -24.36 6.14
C LEU A 52 15.21 -24.15 5.41
N GLY A 53 15.22 -24.29 4.08
CA GLY A 53 13.98 -24.20 3.29
C GLY A 53 12.92 -25.26 3.68
N THR A 54 13.33 -26.37 4.29
CA THR A 54 12.43 -27.42 4.81
C THR A 54 11.62 -26.99 6.03
N ASP A 55 12.10 -25.99 6.78
CA ASP A 55 11.44 -25.50 8.00
C ASP A 55 10.13 -24.77 7.67
N TRP A 56 9.98 -24.32 6.42
CA TRP A 56 8.77 -23.71 5.90
C TRP A 56 7.51 -24.56 6.10
N ILE A 57 7.61 -25.89 5.98
CA ILE A 57 6.46 -26.79 6.19
C ILE A 57 5.98 -26.73 7.65
N GLY A 58 6.93 -26.62 8.59
CA GLY A 58 6.64 -26.43 10.01
C GLY A 58 5.92 -25.11 10.24
N PHE A 59 6.52 -23.99 9.79
CA PHE A 59 5.93 -22.66 9.92
C PHE A 59 4.54 -22.57 9.30
N GLN A 60 4.31 -23.16 8.12
CA GLN A 60 2.99 -23.20 7.50
C GLN A 60 1.97 -23.94 8.37
N LYS A 61 2.35 -25.06 8.98
CA LYS A 61 1.45 -25.86 9.83
C LYS A 61 1.11 -25.12 11.12
N ASP A 62 2.10 -24.48 11.72
CA ASP A 62 1.92 -23.74 12.97
C ASP A 62 1.13 -22.45 12.75
N HIS A 63 1.42 -21.72 11.68
CA HIS A 63 0.61 -20.57 11.26
C HIS A 63 -0.86 -20.95 11.04
N ARG A 64 -1.17 -22.04 10.33
CA ARG A 64 -2.57 -22.46 10.14
C ARG A 64 -3.28 -22.80 11.45
N ARG A 65 -2.56 -23.43 12.39
CA ARG A 65 -3.10 -23.73 13.73
C ARG A 65 -3.31 -22.45 14.54
N TYR A 66 -2.38 -21.52 14.45
CA TYR A 66 -2.49 -20.19 15.05
C TYR A 66 -3.72 -19.46 14.48
N ALA A 67 -3.83 -19.33 13.15
CA ALA A 67 -4.93 -18.64 12.48
C ALA A 67 -6.31 -19.22 12.86
N ALA A 68 -6.46 -20.55 12.90
CA ALA A 68 -7.70 -21.19 13.31
C ALA A 68 -8.08 -20.91 14.79
N LYS A 69 -7.08 -20.93 15.69
CA LYS A 69 -7.28 -20.59 17.11
C LYS A 69 -7.59 -19.11 17.30
N HIS A 70 -6.89 -18.24 16.57
CA HIS A 70 -7.10 -16.80 16.56
C HIS A 70 -8.50 -16.44 16.05
N ALA A 71 -8.96 -17.06 14.96
CA ALA A 71 -10.31 -16.88 14.44
C ALA A 71 -11.38 -17.30 15.46
N THR A 72 -11.19 -18.43 16.13
CA THR A 72 -12.09 -18.89 17.20
C THR A 72 -12.15 -17.90 18.37
N PHE A 73 -10.99 -17.41 18.80
CA PHE A 73 -10.91 -16.38 19.84
C PHE A 73 -11.58 -15.07 19.41
N PHE A 74 -11.30 -14.62 18.19
CA PHE A 74 -11.87 -13.40 17.62
C PHE A 74 -13.39 -13.48 17.54
N ASP A 75 -13.94 -14.59 17.05
CA ASP A 75 -15.39 -14.81 17.02
C ASP A 75 -16.00 -14.77 18.43
N GLN A 76 -15.34 -15.34 19.44
CA GLN A 76 -15.82 -15.29 20.83
C GLN A 76 -15.85 -13.86 21.39
N VAL A 77 -14.81 -13.06 21.16
CA VAL A 77 -14.71 -11.70 21.73
C VAL A 77 -15.50 -10.66 20.95
N THR A 78 -15.90 -10.97 19.71
CA THR A 78 -16.69 -10.08 18.85
C THR A 78 -18.17 -10.46 18.73
N GLU A 79 -18.67 -11.31 19.65
CA GLU A 79 -20.06 -11.80 19.64
C GLU A 79 -20.45 -12.51 18.33
N GLY A 80 -19.55 -13.36 17.83
CA GLY A 80 -19.68 -14.03 16.54
C GLY A 80 -19.55 -13.05 15.39
N GLY A 81 -18.56 -12.15 15.43
CA GLY A 81 -18.24 -11.15 14.40
C GLY A 81 -19.16 -9.94 14.32
N LYS A 82 -20.24 -9.87 15.12
CA LYS A 82 -21.14 -8.70 15.14
C LYS A 82 -20.40 -7.41 15.47
N LEU A 83 -19.40 -7.49 16.36
CA LEU A 83 -18.59 -6.35 16.74
C LEU A 83 -17.38 -6.13 15.81
N ALA A 84 -17.20 -6.93 14.76
CA ALA A 84 -16.14 -6.76 13.77
C ALA A 84 -16.53 -5.64 12.78
N GLY A 85 -16.10 -4.42 13.10
CA GLY A 85 -16.35 -3.24 12.27
C GLY A 85 -15.39 -2.10 12.61
N PRO A 86 -15.50 -0.96 11.91
CA PRO A 86 -14.60 0.18 12.09
C PRO A 86 -14.47 0.66 13.53
N GLN A 87 -15.48 0.48 14.38
CA GLN A 87 -15.42 0.80 15.82
C GLN A 87 -14.25 0.13 16.57
N LEU A 88 -13.71 -0.97 16.06
CA LEU A 88 -12.53 -1.64 16.63
C LEU A 88 -11.22 -0.94 16.31
N LEU A 89 -11.21 -0.03 15.34
CA LEU A 89 -10.00 0.66 14.92
C LEU A 89 -9.57 1.71 15.94
N TRP A 90 -8.26 1.79 16.13
CA TRP A 90 -7.60 2.86 16.85
C TRP A 90 -7.77 4.16 16.08
N ASP A 91 -8.33 5.18 16.70
CA ASP A 91 -8.53 6.51 16.11
C ASP A 91 -7.39 7.48 16.44
N GLY A 92 -6.22 6.97 16.82
CA GLY A 92 -5.05 7.81 17.06
C GLY A 92 -5.22 8.70 18.29
N ASP A 93 -5.67 8.14 19.41
CA ASP A 93 -5.82 8.84 20.69
C ASP A 93 -6.74 10.07 20.55
N GLY A 94 -7.96 9.85 20.03
CA GLY A 94 -8.91 10.92 19.75
C GLY A 94 -8.49 11.81 18.57
N GLY A 95 -7.73 11.25 17.62
CA GLY A 95 -7.31 11.90 16.39
C GLY A 95 -6.08 12.80 16.48
N THR A 96 -5.28 12.66 17.54
CA THR A 96 -4.02 13.39 17.73
C THR A 96 -2.82 12.67 17.10
N ASN A 97 -2.86 11.34 17.03
CA ASN A 97 -1.80 10.50 16.49
C ASN A 97 -2.12 10.05 15.06
N THR A 98 -1.46 10.68 14.10
CA THR A 98 -1.68 10.41 12.67
C THR A 98 -1.05 9.11 12.17
N ASN A 99 -0.37 8.33 13.03
CA ASN A 99 0.09 6.98 12.65
C ASN A 99 -1.06 5.95 12.66
N ALA A 100 -2.26 6.31 13.13
CA ALA A 100 -3.43 5.42 13.11
C ALA A 100 -3.92 5.06 11.70
N ALA A 101 -3.58 5.88 10.70
CA ALA A 101 -3.91 5.68 9.31
C ALA A 101 -2.64 5.78 8.47
N LEU A 102 -2.28 4.72 7.75
CA LEU A 102 -1.11 4.71 6.88
C LEU A 102 -1.51 4.24 5.48
N THR A 103 -0.74 4.68 4.48
CA THR A 103 -0.78 4.13 3.13
C THR A 103 0.61 3.64 2.77
N VAL A 104 0.68 2.43 2.24
CA VAL A 104 1.90 1.88 1.68
C VAL A 104 1.81 2.02 0.18
N PHE A 105 2.87 2.54 -0.43
CA PHE A 105 3.09 2.54 -1.87
C PHE A 105 4.30 1.69 -2.20
N ARG A 106 4.18 0.81 -3.20
CA ARG A 106 5.31 0.10 -3.80
C ARG A 106 5.74 0.81 -5.07
N HIS A 107 7.06 0.87 -5.28
CA HIS A 107 7.69 1.41 -6.49
C HIS A 107 8.82 0.43 -6.89
N PHE A 108 8.46 -0.59 -7.68
CA PHE A 108 9.28 -1.71 -8.16
C PHE A 108 10.03 -2.44 -7.04
N ASP A 109 11.24 -1.98 -6.74
CA ASP A 109 12.17 -2.55 -5.77
C ASP A 109 12.28 -1.70 -4.49
N SER A 110 11.36 -0.76 -4.26
CA SER A 110 11.26 0.04 -3.05
C SER A 110 9.81 0.20 -2.59
N ALA A 111 9.60 0.53 -1.33
CA ALA A 111 8.28 0.88 -0.81
C ALA A 111 8.35 2.06 0.15
N THR A 112 7.35 2.93 0.08
CA THR A 112 7.20 4.11 0.91
C THR A 112 5.96 3.96 1.80
N VAL A 113 6.09 4.27 3.08
CA VAL A 113 4.95 4.34 4.00
C VAL A 113 4.70 5.79 4.33
N VAL A 114 3.47 6.27 4.11
CA VAL A 114 3.05 7.63 4.41
C VAL A 114 1.87 7.64 5.36
N ARG A 115 1.72 8.71 6.14
CA ARG A 115 0.57 8.91 7.01
C ARG A 115 -0.65 9.36 6.21
N GLY A 116 -1.82 8.86 6.59
CA GLY A 116 -3.11 9.12 5.96
C GLY A 116 -3.61 7.96 5.10
N LEU A 117 -4.87 8.07 4.68
CA LEU A 117 -5.52 7.18 3.71
C LEU A 117 -5.43 7.86 2.33
N VAL A 118 -4.27 7.74 1.70
CA VAL A 118 -3.87 8.51 0.51
C VAL A 118 -4.43 7.86 -0.76
N GLY A 119 -4.93 8.71 -1.65
CA GLY A 119 -5.59 8.34 -2.90
C GLY A 119 -7.03 7.83 -2.73
N VAL A 120 -7.63 7.36 -3.83
CA VAL A 120 -8.94 6.67 -3.86
C VAL A 120 -8.91 5.36 -3.05
N PRO A 121 -10.04 4.75 -2.68
CA PRO A 121 -10.02 3.43 -2.03
C PRO A 121 -9.18 2.40 -2.82
N PRO A 122 -8.16 1.77 -2.23
CA PRO A 122 -7.31 0.78 -2.91
C PRO A 122 -8.01 -0.58 -3.05
N LYS A 123 -7.38 -1.51 -3.78
CA LYS A 123 -7.87 -2.89 -3.97
C LYS A 123 -8.02 -3.65 -2.65
N THR A 124 -7.08 -3.47 -1.72
CA THR A 124 -7.05 -4.13 -0.41
C THR A 124 -6.67 -3.15 0.71
N ALA A 125 -6.90 -3.55 1.96
CA ALA A 125 -6.39 -2.88 3.13
C ALA A 125 -6.06 -3.89 4.22
N TRP A 126 -5.19 -3.50 5.15
CA TRP A 126 -4.80 -4.29 6.30
C TRP A 126 -5.38 -3.68 7.57
N VAL A 127 -5.92 -4.54 8.43
CA VAL A 127 -6.25 -4.22 9.81
C VAL A 127 -5.30 -5.00 10.70
N ILE A 128 -4.36 -4.29 11.32
CA ILE A 128 -3.28 -4.87 12.12
C ILE A 128 -3.69 -4.81 13.60
N ASP A 129 -3.79 -5.98 14.23
CA ASP A 129 -3.91 -6.06 15.68
C ASP A 129 -2.54 -6.17 16.35
N TYR A 130 -2.53 -6.17 17.69
CA TYR A 130 -1.28 -6.18 18.44
C TYR A 130 -0.39 -7.41 18.15
N PRO A 131 -0.91 -8.67 18.15
CA PRO A 131 -0.12 -9.83 17.77
C PRO A 131 0.47 -9.76 16.37
N LEU A 132 -0.31 -9.30 15.38
CA LEU A 132 0.17 -9.15 14.02
C LEU A 132 1.27 -8.07 13.92
N LEU A 133 1.10 -6.95 14.62
CA LEU A 133 2.10 -5.88 14.68
C LEU A 133 3.45 -6.40 15.22
N GLU A 134 3.44 -7.11 16.35
CA GLU A 134 4.65 -7.67 16.95
C GLU A 134 5.33 -8.67 15.99
N ARG A 135 4.56 -9.56 15.36
CA ARG A 135 5.12 -10.53 14.39
C ARG A 135 5.73 -9.84 13.17
N ILE A 136 5.07 -8.80 12.63
CA ILE A 136 5.65 -7.99 11.54
C ILE A 136 6.95 -7.32 12.00
N HIS A 137 6.97 -6.73 13.21
CA HIS A 137 8.14 -6.07 13.76
C HIS A 137 9.32 -7.03 13.96
N TYR A 138 9.11 -8.18 14.61
CA TYR A 138 10.17 -9.15 14.83
C TYR A 138 10.65 -9.80 13.54
N LEU A 139 9.75 -10.07 12.60
CA LEU A 139 10.12 -10.67 11.32
C LEU A 139 10.94 -9.71 10.44
N LEU A 140 10.56 -8.43 10.37
CA LEU A 140 11.11 -7.49 9.39
C LEU A 140 12.09 -6.46 9.96
N VAL A 141 12.14 -6.30 11.29
CA VAL A 141 12.95 -5.26 11.94
C VAL A 141 13.91 -5.86 12.95
N ALA A 142 13.40 -6.44 14.04
CA ALA A 142 14.27 -6.85 15.14
C ALA A 142 15.07 -8.12 14.84
N GLY A 143 14.48 -9.07 14.09
CA GLY A 143 15.12 -10.34 13.74
C GLY A 143 15.49 -10.49 12.27
N TYR A 144 15.31 -9.45 11.44
CA TYR A 144 15.70 -9.51 10.04
C TYR A 144 17.21 -9.30 9.88
N ASP A 145 17.91 -10.29 9.34
CA ASP A 145 19.33 -10.19 9.05
C ASP A 145 19.56 -9.80 7.58
N VAL A 146 19.92 -8.53 7.35
CA VAL A 146 20.22 -8.00 6.01
C VAL A 146 21.44 -8.68 5.38
N PHE A 147 22.36 -9.18 6.20
CA PHE A 147 23.54 -9.93 5.76
C PHE A 147 23.32 -11.45 5.82
N GLY A 148 22.11 -11.87 6.19
CA GLY A 148 21.74 -13.27 6.30
C GLY A 148 21.67 -13.98 4.96
N ASN A 149 21.72 -15.31 4.99
CA ASN A 149 21.75 -16.09 3.75
C ASN A 149 20.42 -16.04 2.96
N VAL A 150 20.48 -16.48 1.70
CA VAL A 150 19.34 -16.49 0.78
C VAL A 150 18.16 -17.31 1.34
N SER A 151 18.44 -18.38 2.10
CA SER A 151 17.40 -19.22 2.72
C SER A 151 16.61 -18.43 3.77
N HIS A 152 17.28 -17.68 4.64
CA HIS A 152 16.64 -16.79 5.61
C HIS A 152 15.75 -15.75 4.91
N GLN A 153 16.29 -15.07 3.90
CA GLN A 153 15.54 -14.06 3.13
C GLN A 153 14.31 -14.66 2.44
N LEU A 154 14.44 -15.86 1.88
CA LEU A 154 13.34 -16.58 1.23
C LEU A 154 12.25 -17.00 2.22
N VAL A 155 12.61 -17.62 3.35
CA VAL A 155 11.61 -18.08 4.33
C VAL A 155 10.93 -16.89 5.00
N THR A 156 11.65 -15.81 5.29
CA THR A 156 11.04 -14.55 5.76
C THR A 156 10.07 -13.98 4.75
N ARG A 157 10.44 -13.96 3.47
CA ARG A 157 9.53 -13.54 2.40
C ARG A 157 8.29 -14.42 2.32
N LEU A 158 8.43 -15.74 2.40
CA LEU A 158 7.27 -16.65 2.39
C LEU A 158 6.39 -16.42 3.64
N TYR A 159 6.97 -16.20 4.81
CA TYR A 159 6.22 -15.94 6.04
C TYR A 159 5.44 -14.62 5.98
N MET A 160 5.94 -13.63 5.23
CA MET A 160 5.19 -12.39 4.96
C MET A 160 3.86 -12.61 4.25
N ASP A 161 3.70 -13.69 3.46
CA ASP A 161 2.40 -14.01 2.83
C ASP A 161 1.33 -14.24 3.91
N PHE A 162 1.69 -14.95 4.98
CA PHE A 162 0.80 -15.18 6.13
C PHE A 162 0.44 -13.86 6.83
N LEU A 163 1.44 -13.03 7.14
CA LEU A 163 1.20 -11.77 7.87
C LEU A 163 0.34 -10.80 7.06
N ARG A 164 0.56 -10.73 5.74
CA ARG A 164 -0.29 -9.98 4.82
C ARG A 164 -1.72 -10.53 4.82
N MET A 165 -1.88 -11.84 4.64
CA MET A 165 -3.21 -12.45 4.60
C MET A 165 -3.95 -12.26 5.92
N GLU A 166 -3.27 -12.30 7.08
CA GLU A 166 -3.88 -11.97 8.38
C GLU A 166 -4.40 -10.53 8.41
N GLY A 167 -3.63 -9.56 7.90
CA GLY A 167 -4.05 -8.16 7.79
C GLY A 167 -5.25 -7.96 6.85
N GLU A 168 -5.22 -8.58 5.67
CA GLU A 168 -6.30 -8.58 4.69
C GLU A 168 -7.57 -9.26 5.23
N ALA A 169 -7.43 -10.38 5.96
CA ALA A 169 -8.53 -11.06 6.62
C ALA A 169 -9.17 -10.15 7.69
N GLY A 170 -8.36 -9.38 8.42
CA GLY A 170 -8.83 -8.37 9.36
C GLY A 170 -9.75 -7.33 8.69
N PHE A 171 -9.38 -6.83 7.51
CA PHE A 171 -10.23 -5.95 6.71
C PHE A 171 -11.50 -6.67 6.20
N LEU A 172 -11.36 -7.89 5.66
CA LEU A 172 -12.49 -8.70 5.21
C LEU A 172 -13.47 -9.02 6.34
N SER A 173 -13.02 -9.09 7.60
CA SER A 173 -13.91 -9.33 8.74
C SER A 173 -14.98 -8.23 8.88
N MET A 174 -14.70 -7.00 8.43
CA MET A 174 -15.64 -5.87 8.43
C MET A 174 -16.60 -5.86 7.22
N ILE A 175 -16.41 -6.77 6.26
CA ILE A 175 -17.22 -6.89 5.03
C ILE A 175 -18.25 -8.02 5.20
N PRO A 176 -19.47 -7.90 4.63
CA PRO A 176 -20.47 -8.98 4.69
C PRO A 176 -19.95 -10.33 4.18
N ILE A 177 -20.28 -11.41 4.89
CA ILE A 177 -19.83 -12.79 4.58
C ILE A 177 -20.00 -13.13 3.10
N ALA A 178 -21.18 -12.85 2.54
CA ALA A 178 -21.51 -13.17 1.15
C ALA A 178 -20.60 -12.49 0.12
N ARG A 179 -19.94 -11.38 0.49
CA ARG A 179 -19.04 -10.61 -0.39
C ARG A 179 -17.56 -11.00 -0.25
N ARG A 180 -17.15 -11.59 0.88
CA ARG A 180 -15.74 -11.91 1.17
C ARG A 180 -15.12 -12.82 0.12
N LYS A 181 -15.73 -13.98 -0.19
CA LYS A 181 -15.20 -14.91 -1.18
C LYS A 181 -15.11 -14.30 -2.59
N PRO A 182 -16.16 -13.63 -3.13
CA PRO A 182 -16.04 -12.93 -4.40
C PRO A 182 -14.89 -11.90 -4.49
N LEU A 183 -14.58 -11.20 -3.39
CA LEU A 183 -13.42 -10.30 -3.33
C LEU A 183 -12.10 -11.07 -3.36
N VAL A 184 -11.96 -12.11 -2.54
CA VAL A 184 -10.75 -12.96 -2.57
C VAL A 184 -10.56 -13.58 -3.97
N ASP A 185 -11.64 -14.01 -4.62
CA ASP A 185 -11.55 -14.56 -5.97
C ASP A 185 -11.05 -13.54 -7.01
N SER A 186 -11.36 -12.24 -6.83
CA SER A 186 -10.87 -11.16 -7.69
C SER A 186 -9.44 -10.73 -7.34
N TRP A 187 -9.05 -10.82 -6.07
CA TRP A 187 -7.68 -10.54 -5.63
C TRP A 187 -6.68 -11.60 -6.07
N TYR A 188 -7.13 -12.85 -6.20
CA TYR A 188 -6.31 -14.02 -6.55
C TYR A 188 -6.81 -14.71 -7.83
N ARG A 189 -6.77 -13.99 -8.94
CA ARG A 189 -7.03 -14.52 -10.29
C ARG A 189 -5.82 -15.33 -10.77
N GLY A 190 -6.07 -16.38 -11.55
CA GLY A 190 -5.02 -17.24 -12.12
C GLY A 190 -4.36 -18.22 -11.15
N VAL A 191 -4.56 -18.08 -9.83
CA VAL A 191 -4.04 -19.03 -8.84
C VAL A 191 -4.71 -20.40 -8.99
N GLY A 192 -3.90 -21.46 -8.99
CA GLY A 192 -4.37 -22.85 -9.11
C GLY A 192 -5.38 -23.23 -8.03
N ALA A 193 -6.28 -24.18 -8.33
CA ALA A 193 -7.44 -24.49 -7.48
C ALA A 193 -7.07 -24.88 -6.03
N SER A 194 -6.02 -25.69 -5.83
CA SER A 194 -5.62 -26.13 -4.48
C SER A 194 -4.99 -25.01 -3.64
N PRO A 195 -4.00 -24.24 -4.13
CA PRO A 195 -3.54 -23.03 -3.43
C PRO A 195 -4.65 -22.01 -3.19
N LYS A 196 -5.51 -21.75 -4.19
CA LYS A 196 -6.62 -20.81 -4.09
C LYS A 196 -7.61 -21.19 -2.97
N ALA A 197 -7.92 -22.47 -2.81
CA ALA A 197 -8.78 -22.93 -1.72
C ALA A 197 -8.19 -22.60 -0.34
N LYS A 198 -6.87 -22.74 -0.16
CA LYS A 198 -6.18 -22.40 1.09
C LYS A 198 -6.25 -20.90 1.37
N ILE A 199 -5.94 -20.07 0.36
CA ILE A 199 -6.02 -18.60 0.45
C ILE A 199 -7.43 -18.15 0.82
N VAL A 200 -8.45 -18.71 0.17
CA VAL A 200 -9.86 -18.41 0.51
C VAL A 200 -10.16 -18.79 1.95
N THR A 201 -9.79 -19.99 2.39
CA THR A 201 -10.00 -20.43 3.78
C THR A 201 -9.34 -19.48 4.78
N GLU A 202 -8.12 -19.03 4.51
CA GLU A 202 -7.36 -18.14 5.39
C GLU A 202 -7.97 -16.73 5.44
N LEU A 203 -8.21 -16.13 4.28
CA LEU A 203 -8.75 -14.76 4.17
C LEU A 203 -10.20 -14.63 4.64
N THR A 204 -10.97 -15.73 4.58
CA THR A 204 -12.35 -15.77 5.08
C THR A 204 -12.47 -16.53 6.40
N THR A 205 -11.39 -16.65 7.17
CA THR A 205 -11.38 -17.46 8.40
C THR A 205 -12.32 -16.92 9.48
N TYR A 206 -12.59 -15.61 9.50
CA TYR A 206 -13.55 -15.01 10.42
C TYR A 206 -14.96 -15.30 9.93
N GLY A 207 -15.76 -16.04 10.71
CA GLY A 207 -17.05 -16.57 10.27
C GLY A 207 -18.23 -15.63 10.49
N GLY A 208 -18.10 -14.70 11.43
CA GLY A 208 -19.20 -13.84 11.86
C GLY A 208 -19.59 -12.69 10.91
N PRO A 209 -20.87 -12.30 10.83
CA PRO A 209 -21.29 -11.15 10.04
C PRO A 209 -21.00 -9.83 10.77
N PRO A 210 -20.47 -8.81 10.07
CA PRO A 210 -20.26 -7.49 10.68
C PRO A 210 -21.61 -6.79 10.92
N THR A 211 -21.70 -5.94 11.94
CA THR A 211 -22.87 -5.06 12.15
C THR A 211 -22.71 -3.78 11.35
N GLY A 212 -23.71 -3.44 10.53
CA GLY A 212 -23.79 -2.18 9.80
C GLY A 212 -24.77 -2.25 8.64
N PRO A 213 -25.43 -1.14 8.25
CA PRO A 213 -26.27 -1.13 7.05
C PRO A 213 -25.37 -1.11 5.82
N PHE A 214 -25.26 -2.25 5.14
CA PHE A 214 -24.66 -2.33 3.80
C PHE A 214 -25.77 -2.15 2.76
N THR A 215 -25.69 -1.09 1.97
CA THR A 215 -26.79 -0.66 1.09
C THR A 215 -26.47 -0.75 -0.39
N THR A 216 -25.18 -0.82 -0.75
CA THR A 216 -24.71 -0.88 -2.13
C THR A 216 -24.32 -2.30 -2.53
N LYS A 217 -24.01 -2.48 -3.83
CA LYS A 217 -23.46 -3.73 -4.37
C LYS A 217 -21.95 -3.90 -4.09
N THR A 218 -21.32 -2.85 -3.57
CA THR A 218 -19.88 -2.78 -3.28
C THR A 218 -19.67 -2.38 -1.81
N PRO A 219 -20.10 -3.24 -0.85
CA PRO A 219 -20.00 -2.93 0.57
C PRO A 219 -18.54 -2.66 1.02
N GLU A 220 -17.55 -3.17 0.30
CA GLU A 220 -16.14 -2.82 0.48
C GLU A 220 -15.88 -1.31 0.45
N LEU A 221 -16.54 -0.56 -0.44
CA LEU A 221 -16.41 0.90 -0.52
C LEU A 221 -17.10 1.60 0.66
N GLU A 222 -18.22 1.05 1.16
CA GLU A 222 -18.87 1.53 2.38
C GLU A 222 -18.00 1.31 3.62
N VAL A 223 -17.27 0.18 3.69
CA VAL A 223 -16.28 -0.07 4.75
C VAL A 223 -15.16 0.96 4.66
N PHE A 224 -14.57 1.18 3.48
CA PHE A 224 -13.51 2.19 3.32
C PHE A 224 -13.96 3.60 3.75
N ALA A 225 -15.18 4.00 3.39
CA ALA A 225 -15.76 5.26 3.84
C ALA A 225 -15.95 5.30 5.36
N SER A 226 -16.44 4.21 5.95
CA SER A 226 -16.66 4.10 7.40
C SER A 226 -15.35 4.09 8.20
N VAL A 227 -14.29 3.47 7.67
CA VAL A 227 -12.94 3.51 8.23
C VAL A 227 -12.42 4.95 8.23
N ARG A 228 -12.52 5.66 7.11
CA ARG A 228 -12.13 7.07 7.02
C ARG A 228 -12.90 7.94 8.02
N ALA A 229 -14.21 7.70 8.15
CA ALA A 229 -15.06 8.42 9.11
C ALA A 229 -14.68 8.13 10.57
N LYS A 230 -14.41 6.86 10.91
CA LYS A 230 -13.96 6.47 12.27
C LYS A 230 -12.64 7.13 12.65
N LEU A 231 -11.67 7.15 11.74
CA LEU A 231 -10.35 7.70 12.02
C LEU A 231 -10.37 9.23 12.12
N GLY A 232 -11.29 9.90 11.41
CA GLY A 232 -11.52 11.34 11.55
C GLY A 232 -10.24 12.16 11.39
N SER A 233 -9.92 12.97 12.40
CA SER A 233 -8.72 13.82 12.41
C SER A 233 -7.39 13.06 12.49
N ALA A 234 -7.41 11.75 12.80
CA ALA A 234 -6.21 10.91 12.73
C ALA A 234 -5.72 10.71 11.28
N VAL A 235 -6.59 10.90 10.28
CA VAL A 235 -6.20 10.80 8.88
C VAL A 235 -5.42 12.05 8.49
N SER A 236 -4.09 11.90 8.38
CA SER A 236 -3.22 12.97 7.91
C SER A 236 -3.69 13.53 6.57
N GLN A 237 -3.73 14.86 6.48
CA GLN A 237 -4.12 15.60 5.28
C GLN A 237 -2.91 16.09 4.47
N THR A 238 -1.68 15.66 4.79
CA THR A 238 -0.45 16.11 4.11
C THR A 238 -0.54 15.95 2.58
N TYR A 239 -0.97 14.78 2.12
CA TYR A 239 -1.09 14.44 0.70
C TYR A 239 -2.51 14.58 0.16
N SER A 240 -3.39 15.32 0.86
CA SER A 240 -4.77 15.49 0.41
C SER A 240 -4.87 16.49 -0.73
N LEU A 241 -5.48 16.09 -1.84
CA LEU A 241 -5.81 17.01 -2.94
C LEU A 241 -6.76 18.13 -2.51
N ASP A 242 -7.45 17.99 -1.38
CA ASP A 242 -8.28 19.07 -0.82
C ASP A 242 -7.47 20.26 -0.32
N LYS A 243 -6.18 20.08 -0.03
CA LYS A 243 -5.28 21.19 0.32
C LYS A 243 -4.80 22.01 -0.88
N VAL A 244 -5.02 21.54 -2.11
CA VAL A 244 -4.61 22.28 -3.30
C VAL A 244 -5.54 23.47 -3.51
N GLN A 245 -5.03 24.67 -3.21
CA GLN A 245 -5.81 25.92 -3.26
C GLN A 245 -6.12 26.41 -4.67
N ASN A 246 -5.21 26.15 -5.62
CA ASN A 246 -5.41 26.56 -7.01
C ASN A 246 -6.44 25.63 -7.67
N ALA A 247 -7.67 26.13 -7.87
CA ALA A 247 -8.78 25.35 -8.38
C ALA A 247 -8.56 24.76 -9.79
N PRO A 248 -8.02 25.51 -10.78
CA PRO A 248 -7.62 24.93 -12.07
C PRO A 248 -6.67 23.75 -11.94
N ILE A 249 -5.63 23.87 -11.10
CA ILE A 249 -4.67 22.79 -10.85
C ILE A 249 -5.37 21.61 -10.18
N LYS A 250 -6.08 21.84 -9.06
CA LYS A 250 -6.81 20.80 -8.32
C LYS A 250 -7.73 19.98 -9.24
N LYS A 251 -8.42 20.63 -10.17
CA LYS A 251 -9.30 19.97 -11.14
C LYS A 251 -8.55 18.95 -12.01
N GLU A 252 -7.39 19.33 -12.55
CA GLU A 252 -6.60 18.44 -13.40
C GLU A 252 -5.92 17.31 -12.59
N LEU A 253 -5.52 17.57 -11.34
CA LEU A 253 -5.01 16.52 -10.44
C LEU A 253 -6.10 15.49 -10.10
N LEU A 254 -7.32 15.93 -9.81
CA LEU A 254 -8.45 15.03 -9.56
C LEU A 254 -8.81 14.21 -10.80
N ARG A 255 -8.63 14.76 -12.00
CA ARG A 255 -8.82 14.05 -13.27
C ARG A 255 -7.79 12.94 -13.47
N LEU A 256 -6.54 13.16 -13.07
CA LEU A 256 -5.50 12.12 -13.06
C LEU A 256 -5.76 11.07 -11.96
N GLU A 257 -6.08 11.48 -10.73
CA GLU A 257 -6.38 10.57 -9.59
C GLU A 257 -7.56 9.63 -9.89
N GLY A 258 -8.58 10.14 -10.58
CA GLY A 258 -9.74 9.36 -11.00
C GLY A 258 -9.52 8.52 -12.26
N PHE A 259 -8.32 8.53 -12.84
CA PHE A 259 -8.02 7.83 -14.08
C PHE A 259 -7.78 6.33 -13.86
N PHE A 260 -8.35 5.52 -14.76
CA PHE A 260 -8.23 4.07 -14.76
C PHE A 260 -8.04 3.57 -16.20
N GLY A 261 -7.05 2.70 -16.40
CA GLY A 261 -6.88 1.94 -17.62
C GLY A 261 -5.45 1.91 -18.18
N LYS A 262 -5.31 1.23 -19.32
CA LYS A 262 -4.02 0.97 -19.99
C LYS A 262 -3.10 2.20 -20.15
N PRO A 263 -3.59 3.43 -20.41
CA PRO A 263 -2.70 4.59 -20.50
C PRO A 263 -1.83 4.83 -19.25
N ALA A 264 -2.33 4.50 -18.05
CA ALA A 264 -1.57 4.61 -16.80
C ALA A 264 -0.33 3.69 -16.79
N SER A 265 -0.40 2.55 -17.48
CA SER A 265 0.70 1.58 -17.55
C SER A 265 1.96 2.09 -18.24
N PHE A 266 1.82 3.11 -19.10
CA PHE A 266 2.95 3.72 -19.80
C PHE A 266 3.65 4.80 -18.99
N LEU A 267 3.03 5.31 -17.93
CA LEU A 267 3.75 6.14 -16.98
C LEU A 267 4.72 5.27 -16.16
N PRO A 268 5.87 5.83 -15.77
CA PRO A 268 6.74 5.14 -14.87
C PRO A 268 6.15 5.22 -13.46
N GLU A 269 6.68 4.37 -12.57
CA GLU A 269 6.07 4.14 -11.26
C GLU A 269 6.02 5.36 -10.37
N THR A 270 7.04 6.21 -10.43
CA THR A 270 7.08 7.50 -9.71
C THR A 270 7.51 8.61 -10.65
N SER A 271 6.64 9.60 -10.82
CA SER A 271 6.91 10.80 -11.61
C SER A 271 6.75 12.04 -10.75
N PHE A 272 7.75 12.91 -10.72
CA PHE A 272 7.61 14.25 -10.16
C PHE A 272 7.24 15.24 -11.25
N VAL A 273 6.26 16.08 -10.97
CA VAL A 273 5.78 17.10 -11.89
C VAL A 273 5.87 18.45 -11.21
N THR A 274 6.60 19.37 -11.82
CA THR A 274 6.67 20.78 -11.43
C THR A 274 5.82 21.59 -12.37
N VAL A 275 4.92 22.39 -11.79
CA VAL A 275 4.07 23.35 -12.49
C VAL A 275 4.53 24.76 -12.16
N GLU A 276 5.10 25.44 -13.14
CA GLU A 276 5.50 26.85 -13.04
C GLU A 276 4.26 27.76 -13.06
N LEU A 277 4.05 28.52 -11.99
CA LEU A 277 2.92 29.43 -11.81
C LEU A 277 3.26 30.87 -12.23
N GLY A 278 4.51 31.13 -12.59
CA GLY A 278 5.05 32.47 -12.88
C GLY A 278 5.66 33.16 -11.66
N ALA A 279 6.48 34.18 -11.91
CA ALA A 279 7.19 34.96 -10.88
C ALA A 279 7.99 34.09 -9.88
N GLY A 280 8.58 32.99 -10.36
CA GLY A 280 9.39 32.06 -9.56
C GLY A 280 8.58 31.19 -8.60
N LYS A 281 7.24 31.20 -8.66
CA LYS A 281 6.39 30.31 -7.88
C LYS A 281 6.15 29.00 -8.62
N ARG A 282 6.28 27.89 -7.89
CA ARG A 282 6.05 26.54 -8.39
C ARG A 282 5.00 25.81 -7.57
N PHE A 283 4.37 24.84 -8.20
CA PHE A 283 3.57 23.82 -7.52
C PHE A 283 4.07 22.44 -7.95
N ASN A 284 4.51 21.65 -6.97
CA ASN A 284 4.99 20.29 -7.21
C ASN A 284 3.91 19.27 -6.85
N PHE A 285 3.82 18.20 -7.63
CA PHE A 285 3.02 17.04 -7.29
C PHE A 285 3.69 15.76 -7.81
N THR A 286 3.32 14.63 -7.21
CA THR A 286 3.81 13.31 -7.60
C THR A 286 2.68 12.51 -8.23
N ILE A 287 2.98 11.86 -9.35
CA ILE A 287 2.13 10.83 -9.96
C ILE A 287 2.78 9.48 -9.70
N LEU A 288 2.00 8.57 -9.13
CA LEU A 288 2.38 7.20 -8.82
C LEU A 288 1.53 6.27 -9.69
N ARG A 289 2.16 5.35 -10.41
CA ARG A 289 1.42 4.27 -11.07
C ARG A 289 1.01 3.25 -10.01
N ASP A 290 -0.28 2.96 -9.93
CA ASP A 290 -0.84 1.88 -9.11
C ASP A 290 -1.08 0.68 -10.04
N SER A 291 -0.07 -0.20 -10.11
CA SER A 291 -0.01 -1.31 -11.03
C SER A 291 -0.96 -2.43 -10.58
N ALA A 292 -1.93 -2.79 -11.43
CA ALA A 292 -2.84 -3.89 -11.14
C ALA A 292 -2.20 -5.26 -11.41
N HIS A 293 -2.43 -6.19 -10.47
CA HIS A 293 -1.98 -7.57 -10.58
C HIS A 293 -3.16 -8.54 -10.46
N THR A 294 -3.07 -9.68 -11.15
CA THR A 294 -4.01 -10.79 -10.97
C THR A 294 -3.92 -11.39 -9.57
N ASN A 295 -2.73 -11.39 -8.97
CA ASN A 295 -2.43 -11.77 -7.59
C ASN A 295 -1.00 -11.33 -7.20
N VAL A 296 -0.70 -11.31 -5.89
CA VAL A 296 0.64 -11.07 -5.32
C VAL A 296 1.19 -12.29 -4.56
N ASP A 297 0.75 -13.50 -4.95
CA ASP A 297 1.05 -14.76 -4.24
C ASP A 297 2.38 -15.42 -4.68
N GLU A 298 2.93 -15.02 -5.84
CA GLU A 298 4.15 -15.61 -6.37
C GLU A 298 5.37 -14.69 -6.22
N LEU A 299 6.54 -15.30 -5.98
CA LEU A 299 7.82 -14.62 -5.77
C LEU A 299 8.42 -14.01 -7.05
N PHE A 300 8.18 -14.66 -8.19
CA PHE A 300 8.82 -14.37 -9.46
C PHE A 300 7.79 -14.06 -10.55
N ARG A 301 8.28 -13.68 -11.75
CA ARG A 301 7.46 -13.51 -12.96
C ARG A 301 6.23 -12.61 -12.73
N GLU A 302 6.45 -11.48 -12.07
CA GLU A 302 5.41 -10.49 -11.81
C GLU A 302 4.76 -9.99 -13.11
N ASP A 303 5.55 -9.82 -14.18
CA ASP A 303 5.06 -9.36 -15.49
C ASP A 303 3.94 -10.23 -16.06
N ASP A 304 3.97 -11.55 -15.82
CA ASP A 304 2.91 -12.47 -16.28
C ASP A 304 1.58 -12.24 -15.54
N ARG A 305 1.63 -11.55 -14.41
CA ARG A 305 0.47 -11.25 -13.56
C ARG A 305 0.02 -9.80 -13.68
N ARG A 306 0.72 -8.95 -14.43
CA ARG A 306 0.32 -7.56 -14.68
C ARG A 306 -0.99 -7.50 -15.47
N VAL A 307 -1.85 -6.58 -15.08
CA VAL A 307 -3.09 -6.28 -15.80
C VAL A 307 -3.11 -4.80 -16.17
N PRO A 308 -2.35 -4.37 -17.20
CA PRO A 308 -2.24 -2.96 -17.57
C PRO A 308 -3.58 -2.25 -17.79
N ALA A 309 -4.59 -2.99 -18.28
CA ALA A 309 -5.94 -2.47 -18.50
C ALA A 309 -6.68 -2.06 -17.21
N GLU A 310 -6.15 -2.45 -16.04
CA GLU A 310 -6.71 -2.16 -14.71
C GLU A 310 -5.82 -1.22 -13.89
N ASP A 311 -4.75 -0.68 -14.46
CA ASP A 311 -3.87 0.25 -13.77
C ASP A 311 -4.59 1.57 -13.42
N MET A 312 -4.21 2.14 -12.29
CA MET A 312 -4.68 3.44 -11.81
C MET A 312 -3.49 4.40 -11.64
N LEU A 313 -3.81 5.67 -11.38
CA LEU A 313 -2.83 6.66 -10.93
C LEU A 313 -3.22 7.15 -9.53
N ALA A 314 -2.24 7.22 -8.64
CA ALA A 314 -2.34 7.98 -7.40
C ALA A 314 -1.56 9.29 -7.56
N VAL A 315 -2.18 10.40 -7.19
CA VAL A 315 -1.72 11.76 -7.42
C VAL A 315 -1.77 12.53 -6.11
N VAL A 316 -0.60 13.02 -5.71
CA VAL A 316 -0.45 13.68 -4.40
C VAL A 316 0.26 15.01 -4.56
N PRO A 317 -0.13 16.06 -3.80
CA PRO A 317 0.63 17.30 -3.78
C PRO A 317 1.99 17.08 -3.11
N GLY A 318 3.01 17.81 -3.57
CA GLY A 318 4.37 17.67 -3.09
C GLY A 318 5.07 16.41 -3.61
N PHE A 319 6.08 15.96 -2.86
CA PHE A 319 6.96 14.85 -3.23
C PHE A 319 6.65 13.61 -2.41
N LEU A 320 6.34 12.50 -3.07
CA LEU A 320 6.20 11.20 -2.42
C LEU A 320 7.24 10.22 -2.98
N GLY A 321 8.07 9.70 -2.08
CA GLY A 321 9.20 8.84 -2.42
C GLY A 321 10.50 9.62 -2.61
N ALA A 322 11.60 8.89 -2.77
CA ALA A 322 12.94 9.44 -2.92
C ALA A 322 13.58 9.15 -4.29
N TYR A 323 12.97 8.28 -5.09
CA TYR A 323 13.54 7.73 -6.32
C TYR A 323 12.59 7.98 -7.52
N PRO A 324 12.45 9.22 -8.00
CA PRO A 324 11.64 9.46 -9.19
C PRO A 324 12.24 8.75 -10.40
N ASN A 325 11.38 8.17 -11.24
CA ASN A 325 11.75 7.60 -12.53
C ASN A 325 11.64 8.64 -13.65
N ALA A 326 10.73 9.61 -13.50
CA ALA A 326 10.55 10.70 -14.44
C ALA A 326 10.40 12.03 -13.71
N LEU A 327 11.00 13.06 -14.30
CA LEU A 327 10.76 14.46 -13.95
C LEU A 327 10.03 15.13 -15.12
N PHE A 328 9.04 15.94 -14.80
CA PHE A 328 8.31 16.78 -15.75
C PHE A 328 8.33 18.23 -15.26
N ASP A 329 8.48 19.16 -16.19
CA ASP A 329 8.52 20.60 -15.94
C ASP A 329 7.64 21.30 -16.98
N LEU A 330 6.58 21.96 -16.52
CA LEU A 330 5.56 22.55 -17.41
C LEU A 330 5.00 23.86 -16.86
N GLN A 331 4.56 24.74 -17.78
CA GLN A 331 3.86 25.96 -17.41
C GLN A 331 2.43 25.64 -16.98
N ALA A 332 1.87 26.40 -16.03
CA ALA A 332 0.49 26.18 -15.56
C ALA A 332 -0.57 26.12 -16.68
N ALA A 333 -0.37 26.87 -17.76
CA ALA A 333 -1.26 26.86 -18.93
C ALA A 333 -1.24 25.53 -19.71
N ASP A 334 -0.14 24.77 -19.64
CA ASP A 334 0.02 23.50 -20.34
C ASP A 334 -0.53 22.30 -19.56
N LEU A 335 -0.83 22.46 -18.26
CA LEU A 335 -1.28 21.36 -17.40
C LEU A 335 -2.49 20.59 -17.97
N PRO A 336 -3.55 21.24 -18.49
CA PRO A 336 -4.67 20.50 -19.09
C PRO A 336 -4.26 19.65 -20.30
N ALA A 337 -3.34 20.15 -21.14
CA ALA A 337 -2.84 19.44 -22.30
C ALA A 337 -1.90 18.28 -21.90
N PHE A 338 -1.09 18.47 -20.85
CA PHE A 338 -0.30 17.40 -20.24
C PHE A 338 -1.19 16.27 -19.71
N VAL A 339 -2.22 16.60 -18.92
CA VAL A 339 -3.17 15.61 -18.39
C VAL A 339 -3.89 14.89 -19.52
N GLU A 340 -4.34 15.62 -20.55
CA GLU A 340 -4.95 14.99 -21.72
C GLU A 340 -4.00 14.00 -22.41
N ALA A 341 -2.73 14.38 -22.62
CA ALA A 341 -1.74 13.52 -23.23
C ALA A 341 -1.47 12.26 -22.39
N VAL A 342 -1.36 12.39 -21.05
CA VAL A 342 -1.22 11.25 -20.12
C VAL A 342 -2.41 10.28 -20.25
N THR A 343 -3.64 10.80 -20.24
CA THR A 343 -4.85 9.96 -20.34
C THR A 343 -5.05 9.29 -21.70
N LYS A 344 -4.26 9.69 -22.71
CA LYS A 344 -4.33 9.18 -24.09
C LYS A 344 -3.10 8.39 -24.52
N LEU A 345 -2.20 8.05 -23.59
CA LEU A 345 -1.04 7.18 -23.90
C LEU A 345 -1.51 5.82 -24.42
N THR A 346 -1.01 5.40 -25.57
CA THR A 346 -1.38 4.13 -26.22
C THR A 346 -0.22 3.15 -26.32
N ASP A 347 0.99 3.68 -26.32
CA ASP A 347 2.24 2.96 -26.56
C ASP A 347 3.45 3.82 -26.13
N GLU A 348 4.62 3.21 -26.22
CA GLU A 348 5.92 3.83 -25.92
C GLU A 348 6.22 5.07 -26.78
N ALA A 349 5.71 5.16 -28.02
CA ALA A 349 5.95 6.31 -28.87
C ALA A 349 5.17 7.53 -28.38
N THR A 350 3.91 7.35 -27.97
CA THR A 350 3.12 8.43 -27.34
C THR A 350 3.72 8.86 -26.00
N TYR A 351 4.29 7.94 -25.23
CA TYR A 351 5.01 8.27 -23.99
C TYR A 351 6.28 9.09 -24.27
N ARG A 352 7.11 8.67 -25.23
CA ARG A 352 8.29 9.46 -25.65
C ARG A 352 7.91 10.85 -26.16
N ALA A 353 6.78 10.99 -26.84
CA ALA A 353 6.28 12.30 -27.27
C ALA A 353 5.90 13.19 -26.07
N LEU A 354 5.25 12.62 -25.04
CA LEU A 354 4.98 13.30 -23.77
C LEU A 354 6.28 13.75 -23.09
N ARG A 355 7.27 12.85 -23.00
CA ARG A 355 8.59 13.11 -22.42
C ARG A 355 9.39 14.17 -23.19
N THR A 356 9.33 14.15 -24.52
CA THR A 356 9.97 15.17 -25.36
C THR A 356 9.39 16.55 -25.12
N ARG A 357 8.07 16.64 -24.90
CA ARG A 357 7.38 17.92 -24.73
C ARG A 357 7.51 18.49 -23.32
N TYR A 358 7.45 17.64 -22.30
CA TYR A 358 7.31 18.08 -20.90
C TYR A 358 8.39 17.51 -19.96
N GLY A 359 9.21 16.58 -20.41
CA GLY A 359 10.17 15.88 -19.57
C GLY A 359 11.42 16.72 -19.29
N MET A 360 11.86 16.71 -18.03
CA MET A 360 13.18 17.19 -17.63
C MET A 360 14.17 16.02 -17.68
N LEU A 361 14.85 15.85 -18.81
CA LEU A 361 15.84 14.78 -19.01
C LEU A 361 17.18 15.14 -18.36
N ARG A 362 17.96 14.12 -17.97
CA ARG A 362 19.32 14.31 -17.41
C ARG A 362 20.26 15.03 -18.38
N SER A 363 20.02 14.93 -19.68
CA SER A 363 20.77 15.62 -20.73
C SER A 363 20.35 17.08 -20.94
N SER A 364 19.28 17.54 -20.29
CA SER A 364 18.82 18.93 -20.38
C SER A 364 19.86 19.88 -19.77
N PRO A 365 20.19 21.01 -20.42
CA PRO A 365 21.06 22.02 -19.82
C PRO A 365 20.45 22.64 -18.54
N LYS A 366 19.13 22.53 -18.35
CA LYS A 366 18.41 23.00 -17.15
C LYS A 366 18.29 21.96 -16.03
N PHE A 367 18.81 20.75 -16.24
CA PHE A 367 18.60 19.63 -15.32
C PHE A 367 19.07 19.95 -13.89
N TRP A 368 20.26 20.53 -13.75
CA TRP A 368 20.82 20.85 -12.42
C TRP A 368 20.07 22.00 -11.74
N GLU A 369 19.67 23.04 -12.48
CA GLU A 369 18.83 24.12 -11.97
C GLU A 369 17.49 23.58 -11.46
N HIS A 370 16.85 22.71 -12.24
CA HIS A 370 15.61 22.06 -11.84
C HIS A 370 15.81 21.15 -10.62
N SER A 371 16.89 20.37 -10.57
CA SER A 371 17.27 19.58 -9.38
C SER A 371 17.41 20.46 -8.12
N ASP A 372 18.07 21.61 -8.24
CA ASP A 372 18.22 22.55 -7.13
C ASP A 372 16.87 23.11 -6.68
N HIS A 373 15.96 23.41 -7.61
CA HIS A 373 14.58 23.78 -7.30
C HIS A 373 13.84 22.68 -6.55
N LEU A 374 13.90 21.43 -7.01
CA LEU A 374 13.28 20.29 -6.32
C LEU A 374 13.83 20.14 -4.89
N ALA A 375 15.15 20.26 -4.72
CA ALA A 375 15.79 20.16 -3.41
C ALA A 375 15.46 21.34 -2.48
N ALA A 376 15.25 22.55 -3.02
CA ALA A 376 14.84 23.71 -2.25
C ALA A 376 13.36 23.57 -1.80
N ASP A 377 12.48 23.20 -2.73
CA ASP A 377 11.06 23.02 -2.47
C ASP A 377 10.84 21.88 -1.46
N ARG A 378 11.57 20.75 -1.60
CA ARG A 378 11.52 19.62 -0.65
C ARG A 378 11.96 20.00 0.77
N ARG A 379 12.97 20.86 0.90
CA ARG A 379 13.46 21.38 2.19
C ARG A 379 12.46 22.35 2.83
N ALA A 380 11.72 23.11 2.02
CA ALA A 380 10.65 23.97 2.51
C ALA A 380 9.46 23.14 3.01
N ASP A 381 9.07 22.10 2.26
CA ASP A 381 7.90 21.27 2.58
C ASP A 381 8.12 20.33 3.76
N GLU A 382 9.30 19.70 3.88
CA GLU A 382 9.64 18.92 5.08
C GLU A 382 11.08 19.23 5.57
N PRO A 383 11.25 20.25 6.43
CA PRO A 383 12.59 20.70 6.85
C PRO A 383 13.36 19.69 7.72
N ILE A 384 12.65 18.74 8.33
CA ILE A 384 13.27 17.73 9.22
C ILE A 384 13.64 16.46 8.45
N TYR A 385 12.79 16.01 7.54
CA TYR A 385 12.93 14.75 6.80
C TYR A 385 13.31 14.96 5.32
N GLY A 386 13.63 16.20 4.94
CA GLY A 386 14.06 16.61 3.60
C GLY A 386 15.47 16.14 3.28
N GLY A 387 15.58 14.90 2.79
CA GLY A 387 16.79 14.38 2.15
C GLY A 387 16.92 14.81 0.68
N LEU A 388 17.99 14.36 0.04
CA LEU A 388 18.18 14.51 -1.40
C LEU A 388 17.38 13.44 -2.16
N PHE A 389 16.92 13.79 -3.36
CA PHE A 389 16.36 12.82 -4.30
C PHE A 389 17.49 12.02 -4.97
N ASP A 390 17.28 10.72 -5.10
CA ASP A 390 18.18 9.83 -5.82
C ASP A 390 17.70 9.70 -7.27
N PHE A 391 18.43 10.35 -8.17
CA PHE A 391 18.14 10.34 -9.59
C PHE A 391 18.72 9.14 -10.34
N SER A 392 19.31 8.15 -9.67
CA SER A 392 19.88 6.96 -10.32
C SER A 392 18.88 6.17 -11.16
N ARG A 393 17.59 6.30 -10.86
CA ARG A 393 16.48 5.60 -11.52
C ARG A 393 15.76 6.40 -12.59
N LEU A 394 16.24 7.59 -12.93
CA LEU A 394 15.67 8.38 -14.02
C LEU A 394 15.80 7.65 -15.35
N GLU A 395 14.69 7.58 -16.07
CA GLU A 395 14.64 7.07 -17.43
C GLU A 395 15.43 7.97 -18.39
N ALA A 396 16.01 7.35 -19.42
CA ALA A 396 16.92 8.02 -20.34
C ALA A 396 16.21 8.78 -21.48
N HIS A 397 14.90 8.62 -21.65
CA HIS A 397 14.14 9.12 -22.80
C HIS A 397 12.80 9.75 -22.46
#